data_AF-A0A9W6XN99-F1
#
_entry.id   AF-A0A9W6XN99-F1
#
_cell.length_a   1.000
_cell.length_b   1.000
_cell.length_c   1.000
_cell.angle_alpha   90.00
_cell.angle_beta   90.00
_cell.angle_gamma   90.00
#
_symmetry.space_group_name_H-M   'P 1'
#
loop_
_entity.id
_entity.type
_entity.pdbx_description
1 polymer ?
#
loop_
_entity_poly.entity_id
_entity_poly.type
_entity_poly.pdbx_seq_one_letter_code
_entity_poly.pdbx_strand_id
1 'polypeptide(L)'
;MQTERLNEPGLAAKLQSDPFFRLEHENEDKKAAKKRARGLEALVELQDAEFKDDYASNSALRAQFRSKKKQRKSSEQEAKRLGLGIPVLDVHPEDVVASRAVVFKDIPQKRRPSSRRSEPSRPRLGSTRTPATAKRVGSFQHFGDPVGSRLQRLKSAKRAATKRTPSRK
;
A
#
# COMPACT_ATOMS: atom_id res chain seq x y z
N MET A 1 27.98 -20.68 9.66
CA MET A 1 27.90 -20.74 8.19
C MET A 1 29.30 -20.99 7.66
N GLN A 2 29.65 -22.23 7.34
CA GLN A 2 30.95 -22.56 6.73
C GLN A 2 30.89 -22.11 5.27
N THR A 3 31.76 -21.20 4.87
CA THR A 3 31.92 -20.80 3.47
C THR A 3 32.63 -21.93 2.74
N GLU A 4 31.94 -22.54 1.78
CA GLU A 4 32.50 -23.65 0.99
C GLU A 4 33.68 -23.15 0.14
N ARG A 5 34.80 -23.88 0.17
CA ARG A 5 36.07 -23.56 -0.53
C ARG A 5 35.96 -23.83 -2.04
N LEU A 6 34.97 -23.25 -2.70
CA LEU A 6 34.59 -23.63 -4.06
C LEU A 6 35.55 -23.16 -5.17
N ASN A 7 36.64 -22.46 -4.86
CA ASN A 7 37.51 -21.94 -5.92
C ASN A 7 38.98 -21.71 -5.51
N GLU A 8 39.61 -22.71 -4.88
CA GLU A 8 41.05 -22.69 -4.65
C GLU A 8 41.81 -23.19 -5.90
N PRO A 9 42.68 -22.38 -6.55
CA PRO A 9 43.35 -22.78 -7.79
C PRO A 9 44.27 -24.01 -7.59
N GLY A 10 44.80 -24.19 -6.38
CA GLY A 10 45.61 -25.36 -6.03
C GLY A 10 44.82 -26.66 -5.86
N LEU A 11 43.51 -26.59 -5.60
CA LEU A 11 42.64 -27.77 -5.51
C LEU A 11 42.37 -28.33 -6.91
N ALA A 12 42.10 -27.47 -7.88
CA ALA A 12 41.87 -27.85 -9.26
C ALA A 12 43.10 -28.55 -9.86
N ALA A 13 44.31 -28.04 -9.62
CA ALA A 13 45.54 -28.68 -10.06
C ALA A 13 45.71 -30.10 -9.49
N LYS A 14 45.42 -30.28 -8.19
CA LYS A 14 45.51 -31.59 -7.51
C LYS A 14 44.47 -32.59 -8.01
N LEU A 15 43.24 -32.15 -8.30
CA LEU A 15 42.19 -32.98 -8.87
C LEU A 15 42.54 -33.49 -10.29
N GLN A 16 43.33 -32.73 -11.04
CA GLN A 16 43.78 -33.12 -12.38
C GLN A 16 45.02 -34.00 -12.34
N SER A 17 45.95 -33.76 -11.40
CA SER A 17 47.22 -34.48 -11.33
C SER A 17 47.16 -35.79 -10.55
N ASP A 18 46.29 -35.91 -9.55
CA ASP A 18 46.22 -37.07 -8.65
C ASP A 18 44.89 -37.84 -8.79
N PRO A 19 44.91 -39.06 -9.37
CA PRO A 19 43.73 -39.89 -9.55
C PRO A 19 43.06 -40.32 -8.24
N PHE A 20 43.83 -40.57 -7.17
CA PHE A 20 43.28 -41.02 -5.90
C PHE A 20 42.59 -39.86 -5.17
N PHE A 21 43.20 -38.68 -5.20
CA PHE A 21 42.60 -37.46 -4.68
C PHE A 21 41.27 -37.13 -5.37
N ARG A 22 41.19 -37.30 -6.69
CA ARG A 22 39.94 -37.12 -7.45
C ARG A 22 38.84 -38.07 -6.98
N LEU A 23 39.16 -39.35 -6.78
CA LEU A 23 38.18 -40.37 -6.41
C LEU A 23 37.57 -40.11 -5.02
N GLU A 24 38.38 -39.67 -4.07
CA GLU A 24 37.93 -39.29 -2.72
C GLU A 24 36.92 -38.13 -2.77
N HIS A 25 37.24 -37.08 -3.52
CA HIS A 25 36.41 -35.87 -3.64
C HIS A 25 35.16 -36.09 -4.48
N GLU A 26 35.22 -36.91 -5.54
CA GLU A 26 34.06 -37.21 -6.39
C GLU A 26 32.87 -37.77 -5.59
N ASN A 27 33.13 -38.56 -4.56
CA ASN A 27 32.06 -39.14 -3.72
C ASN A 27 31.45 -38.12 -2.75
N GLU A 28 32.26 -37.23 -2.21
CA GLU A 28 31.81 -36.13 -1.36
C GLU A 28 31.00 -35.11 -2.16
N ASP A 29 31.47 -34.76 -3.36
CA ASP A 29 30.79 -33.87 -4.29
C ASP A 29 29.43 -34.43 -4.70
N LYS A 30 29.34 -35.73 -5.02
CA LYS A 30 28.06 -36.41 -5.31
C LYS A 30 27.09 -36.34 -4.12
N LYS A 31 27.58 -36.48 -2.88
CA LYS A 31 26.74 -36.37 -1.67
C LYS A 31 26.28 -34.93 -1.45
N ALA A 32 27.15 -33.95 -1.62
CA ALA A 32 26.82 -32.53 -1.52
C ALA A 32 25.80 -32.12 -2.59
N ALA A 33 26.03 -32.53 -3.84
CA ALA A 33 25.12 -32.29 -4.95
C ALA A 33 23.72 -32.88 -4.69
N LYS A 34 23.62 -34.13 -4.21
CA LYS A 34 22.33 -34.74 -3.84
C LYS A 34 21.62 -34.00 -2.71
N LYS A 35 22.35 -33.53 -1.70
CA LYS A 35 21.78 -32.73 -0.61
C LYS A 35 21.23 -31.40 -1.13
N ARG A 36 21.95 -30.72 -2.02
CA ARG A 36 21.51 -29.45 -2.62
C ARG A 36 20.36 -29.64 -3.61
N ALA A 37 20.36 -30.71 -4.39
CA ALA A 37 19.30 -31.02 -5.36
C ALA A 37 17.92 -31.06 -4.71
N ARG A 38 17.80 -31.68 -3.53
CA ARG A 38 16.55 -31.68 -2.74
C ARG A 38 16.08 -30.28 -2.34
N GLY A 39 17.02 -29.39 -2.01
CA GLY A 39 16.70 -27.99 -1.71
C GLY A 39 16.26 -27.21 -2.94
N LEU A 40 16.86 -27.49 -4.11
CA LEU A 40 16.45 -26.89 -5.38
C LEU A 40 15.05 -27.33 -5.80
N GLU A 41 14.72 -28.61 -5.67
CA GLU A 41 13.37 -29.14 -5.94
C GLU A 41 12.31 -28.43 -5.09
N ALA A 42 12.55 -28.32 -3.78
CA ALA A 42 11.64 -27.61 -2.88
C ALA A 42 11.47 -26.12 -3.23
N LEU A 43 12.52 -25.44 -3.69
CA LEU A 43 12.45 -24.05 -4.13
C LEU A 43 11.66 -23.90 -5.44
N VAL A 44 11.82 -24.84 -6.38
CA VAL A 44 11.04 -24.87 -7.62
C VAL A 44 9.57 -25.10 -7.33
N GLU A 45 9.24 -26.04 -6.44
CA GLU A 45 7.85 -26.28 -6.02
C GLU A 45 7.22 -25.05 -5.37
N LEU A 46 7.96 -24.34 -4.52
CA LEU A 46 7.49 -23.09 -3.92
C LEU A 46 7.30 -22.00 -4.98
N GLN A 47 8.26 -21.84 -5.90
CA GLN A 47 8.14 -20.91 -7.01
C GLN A 47 6.90 -21.18 -7.85
N ASP A 48 6.65 -22.44 -8.22
CA ASP A 48 5.47 -22.83 -8.97
C ASP A 48 4.19 -22.61 -8.16
N ALA A 49 4.18 -22.88 -6.86
CA ALA A 49 3.01 -22.61 -6.03
C ALA A 49 2.66 -21.12 -5.95
N GLU A 50 3.66 -20.24 -5.84
CA GLU A 50 3.47 -18.79 -5.67
C GLU A 50 3.31 -18.03 -7.00
N PHE A 51 4.00 -18.45 -8.06
CA PHE A 51 4.16 -17.68 -9.29
C PHE A 51 3.67 -18.37 -10.56
N LYS A 52 3.05 -19.56 -10.47
CA LYS A 52 2.49 -20.23 -11.67
C LYS A 52 1.36 -19.44 -12.34
N ASP A 53 0.63 -18.61 -11.58
CA ASP A 53 -0.38 -17.70 -12.14
C ASP A 53 0.17 -16.26 -12.22
N ASP A 54 0.73 -15.94 -13.39
CA ASP A 54 1.21 -14.60 -13.74
C ASP A 54 0.14 -13.52 -13.52
N TYR A 55 -1.14 -13.83 -13.80
CA TYR A 55 -2.21 -12.86 -13.67
C TYR A 55 -2.51 -12.54 -12.21
N ALA A 56 -2.63 -13.57 -11.36
CA ALA A 56 -2.85 -13.39 -9.92
C ALA A 56 -1.72 -12.60 -9.27
N SER A 57 -0.46 -12.95 -9.57
CA SER A 57 0.73 -12.24 -9.08
C SER A 57 0.71 -10.77 -9.51
N ASN A 58 0.51 -10.50 -10.80
CA ASN A 58 0.45 -9.12 -11.31
C ASN A 58 -0.72 -8.32 -10.76
N SER A 59 -1.87 -8.96 -10.54
CA SER A 59 -3.03 -8.35 -9.91
C SER A 59 -2.72 -7.91 -8.47
N ALA A 60 -2.10 -8.80 -7.68
CA ALA A 60 -1.66 -8.50 -6.32
C ALA A 60 -0.65 -7.35 -6.28
N LEU A 61 0.35 -7.36 -7.17
CA LEU A 61 1.34 -6.29 -7.28
C LEU A 61 0.69 -4.94 -7.61
N ARG A 62 -0.24 -4.91 -8.56
CA ARG A 62 -0.99 -3.68 -8.91
C ARG A 62 -1.84 -3.20 -7.73
N ALA A 63 -2.48 -4.09 -6.99
CA ALA A 63 -3.25 -3.74 -5.80
C ALA A 63 -2.36 -3.11 -4.72
N GLN A 64 -1.20 -3.73 -4.42
CA GLN A 64 -0.21 -3.20 -3.48
C GLN A 64 0.37 -1.85 -3.93
N PHE A 65 0.65 -1.68 -5.23
CA PHE A 65 1.14 -0.41 -5.74
C PHE A 65 0.09 0.70 -5.60
N ARG A 66 -1.18 0.39 -5.89
CA ARG A 66 -2.29 1.33 -5.72
C ARG A 66 -2.49 1.71 -4.24
N SER A 67 -2.40 0.74 -3.32
CA SER A 67 -2.53 1.03 -1.88
C SER A 67 -1.38 1.89 -1.37
N LYS A 68 -0.12 1.55 -1.69
CA LYS A 68 1.06 2.36 -1.35
C LYS A 68 0.99 3.76 -1.96
N LYS A 69 0.57 3.90 -3.22
CA LYS A 69 0.37 5.20 -3.87
C LYS A 69 -0.70 6.03 -3.17
N LYS A 70 -1.78 5.41 -2.68
CA LYS A 70 -2.82 6.09 -1.89
C LYS A 70 -2.27 6.57 -0.54
N GLN A 71 -1.51 5.73 0.17
CA GLN A 71 -0.87 6.07 1.43
C GLN A 71 0.12 7.24 1.28
N ARG A 72 0.99 7.21 0.27
CA ARG A 72 1.91 8.33 -0.02
C ARG A 72 1.16 9.65 -0.23
N LYS A 73 0.08 9.63 -1.02
CA LYS A 73 -0.75 10.80 -1.24
C LYS A 73 -1.44 11.30 0.03
N SER A 74 -1.88 10.43 0.93
CA SER A 74 -2.44 10.87 2.21
C SER A 74 -1.36 11.50 3.09
N SER A 75 -0.18 10.89 3.19
CA SER A 75 0.95 11.45 3.96
C SER A 75 1.42 12.81 3.40
N GLU A 76 1.46 12.97 2.08
CA GLU A 76 1.74 14.26 1.42
C GLU A 76 0.67 15.33 1.74
N GLN A 77 -0.60 14.94 1.79
CA GLN A 77 -1.68 15.85 2.17
C GLN A 77 -1.59 16.24 3.65
N GLU A 78 -1.23 15.30 4.52
CA GLU A 78 -1.00 15.56 5.95
C GLU A 78 0.21 16.47 6.16
N ALA A 79 1.32 16.23 5.45
CA ALA A 79 2.48 17.12 5.45
C ALA A 79 2.09 18.56 5.09
N LYS A 80 1.31 18.73 4.00
CA LYS A 80 0.79 20.04 3.58
C LYS A 80 -0.13 20.67 4.61
N ARG A 81 -1.00 19.89 5.27
CA ARG A 81 -1.87 20.38 6.36
C ARG A 81 -1.07 20.87 7.56
N LEU A 82 0.05 20.23 7.86
CA LEU A 82 0.98 20.62 8.92
C LEU A 82 1.93 21.75 8.51
N GLY A 83 1.90 22.17 7.23
CA GLY A 83 2.82 23.18 6.69
C GLY A 83 4.26 22.66 6.52
N LEU A 84 4.45 21.35 6.46
CA LEU A 84 5.76 20.72 6.31
C LEU A 84 6.13 20.60 4.83
N GLY A 85 7.33 21.08 4.47
CA GLY A 85 7.93 20.90 3.14
C GLY A 85 8.68 19.56 2.97
N ILE A 86 8.62 18.70 3.98
CA ILE A 86 9.38 17.43 4.06
C ILE A 86 8.38 16.26 4.11
N PRO A 87 8.70 15.10 3.51
CA PRO A 87 7.86 13.91 3.62
C PRO A 87 7.64 13.48 5.08
N VAL A 88 6.39 13.20 5.45
CA VAL A 88 6.04 12.61 6.74
C VAL A 88 6.38 11.12 6.70
N LEU A 89 7.18 10.69 7.66
CA LEU A 89 7.58 9.30 7.84
C LEU A 89 6.61 8.57 8.78
N ASP A 90 6.60 7.23 8.68
CA ASP A 90 5.87 6.39 9.61
C ASP A 90 6.50 6.47 11.01
N VAL A 91 5.67 6.38 12.05
CA VAL A 91 6.14 6.48 13.44
C VAL A 91 6.97 5.25 13.80
N HIS A 92 8.24 5.44 14.14
CA HIS A 92 9.09 4.38 14.64
C HIS A 92 8.93 4.21 16.16
N PRO A 93 8.87 2.98 16.69
CA PRO A 93 8.66 2.76 18.12
C PRO A 93 9.79 3.32 18.98
N GLU A 94 11.02 3.29 18.49
CA GLU A 94 12.19 3.83 19.21
C GLU A 94 12.09 5.34 19.40
N ASP A 95 11.57 6.07 18.40
CA ASP A 95 11.36 7.52 18.48
C ASP A 95 10.35 7.87 19.58
N VAL A 96 9.33 7.03 19.75
CA VAL A 96 8.32 7.19 20.82
C VAL A 96 8.95 7.00 22.19
N VAL A 97 9.83 6.01 22.36
CA VAL A 97 10.53 5.77 23.63
C VAL A 97 11.50 6.91 23.93
N ALA A 98 12.33 7.30 22.96
CA ALA A 98 13.30 8.37 23.10
C ALA A 98 12.63 9.70 23.44
N SER A 99 11.58 10.09 22.69
CA SER A 99 10.84 11.34 22.94
C SER A 99 10.19 11.39 24.32
N ARG A 100 9.77 10.26 24.88
CA ARG A 100 9.23 10.18 26.25
C ARG A 100 10.31 10.28 27.33
N ALA A 101 11.51 9.80 27.06
CA ALA A 101 12.62 9.83 28.01
C ALA A 101 13.27 11.22 28.14
N VAL A 102 13.14 12.08 27.13
CA VAL A 102 13.73 13.42 27.15
C VAL A 102 12.96 14.34 28.08
N VAL A 103 13.64 14.85 29.10
CA VAL A 103 13.14 15.90 29.99
C VAL A 103 13.78 17.22 29.61
N PHE A 104 13.02 18.09 28.96
CA PHE A 104 13.48 19.44 28.64
C PHE A 104 13.44 20.32 29.89
N LYS A 105 14.60 20.76 30.36
CA LYS A 105 14.73 21.81 31.37
C LYS A 105 14.42 23.15 30.67
N ASP A 106 13.67 24.02 31.34
CA ASP A 106 13.32 25.38 30.90
C ASP A 106 12.21 25.56 29.85
N ILE A 107 11.36 24.54 29.60
CA ILE A 107 10.09 24.81 28.89
C ILE A 107 9.11 25.44 29.89
N PRO A 108 8.71 26.73 29.72
CA PRO A 108 7.66 27.29 30.53
C PRO A 108 6.40 26.46 30.26
N GLN A 109 5.96 25.70 31.27
CA GLN A 109 4.69 25.00 31.25
C GLN A 109 3.61 26.06 31.04
N LYS A 110 3.19 26.26 29.78
CA LYS A 110 2.07 27.12 29.45
C LYS A 110 0.86 26.45 30.10
N ARG A 111 0.55 26.85 31.34
CA ARG A 111 -0.59 26.36 32.10
C ARG A 111 -1.78 26.52 31.18
N ARG A 112 -2.28 25.41 30.61
CA ARG A 112 -3.53 25.43 29.88
C ARG A 112 -4.54 25.98 30.89
N PRO A 113 -5.17 27.14 30.65
CA PRO A 113 -6.26 27.55 31.49
C PRO A 113 -7.29 26.43 31.36
N SER A 114 -7.60 25.76 32.46
CA SER A 114 -8.68 24.81 32.56
C SER A 114 -9.98 25.59 32.39
N SER A 115 -10.30 25.99 31.16
CA SER A 115 -11.58 26.59 30.84
C SER A 115 -12.62 25.47 30.73
N ARG A 116 -12.99 24.91 31.89
CA ARG A 116 -14.41 24.73 32.19
C ARG A 116 -14.98 26.14 32.41
N ARG A 117 -15.08 26.92 31.33
CA ARG A 117 -15.98 28.07 31.29
C ARG A 117 -17.28 27.51 30.75
N SER A 118 -18.23 27.31 31.64
CA SER A 118 -19.64 27.24 31.31
C SER A 118 -19.99 28.48 30.51
N GLU A 119 -20.10 28.34 29.19
CA GLU A 119 -20.65 29.37 28.32
C GLU A 119 -22.16 29.51 28.63
N PRO A 120 -22.66 30.67 29.08
CA PRO A 120 -24.08 30.91 29.10
C PRO A 120 -24.60 31.05 27.66
N SER A 121 -25.63 30.28 27.35
CA SER A 121 -26.36 30.25 26.09
C SER A 121 -26.66 31.64 25.52
N ARG A 122 -26.01 32.00 24.40
CA ARG A 122 -26.48 33.09 23.54
C ARG A 122 -27.40 32.51 22.45
N PRO A 123 -28.65 32.98 22.32
CA PRO A 123 -29.52 32.55 21.24
C PRO A 123 -29.04 33.16 19.92
N ARG A 124 -28.69 32.31 18.94
CA ARG A 124 -28.44 32.77 17.58
C ARG A 124 -29.77 33.01 16.89
N LEU A 125 -29.98 34.29 16.57
CA LEU A 125 -31.06 34.84 15.76
C LEU A 125 -31.13 34.13 14.39
N GLY A 126 -32.36 33.97 13.87
CA GLY A 126 -32.74 33.07 12.78
C GLY A 126 -31.82 33.04 11.56
N SER A 127 -31.31 31.84 11.26
CA SER A 127 -30.83 31.50 9.93
C SER A 127 -32.03 31.11 9.07
N THR A 128 -32.43 31.99 8.16
CA THR A 128 -33.35 31.67 7.08
C THR A 128 -32.80 30.48 6.28
N ARG A 129 -33.66 29.49 6.05
CA ARG A 129 -33.35 28.28 5.29
C ARG A 129 -33.18 28.67 3.81
N THR A 130 -31.95 28.75 3.31
CA THR A 130 -31.71 28.72 1.87
C THR A 130 -31.98 27.31 1.35
N PRO A 131 -32.74 27.13 0.25
CA PRO A 131 -33.03 25.81 -0.28
C PRO A 131 -31.75 25.13 -0.79
N ALA A 132 -31.68 23.83 -0.52
CA ALA A 132 -30.60 22.95 -0.90
C ALA A 132 -30.13 23.18 -2.35
N THR A 133 -28.84 23.44 -2.51
CA THR A 133 -28.14 23.31 -3.78
C THR A 133 -28.43 21.90 -4.34
N ALA A 134 -29.07 21.87 -5.51
CA ALA A 134 -29.38 20.64 -6.22
C ALA A 134 -28.10 19.81 -6.37
N LYS A 135 -28.06 18.63 -5.73
CA LYS A 135 -27.00 17.65 -5.97
C LYS A 135 -26.98 17.38 -7.48
N ARG A 136 -25.94 17.86 -8.19
CA ARG A 136 -25.65 17.39 -9.54
C ARG A 136 -25.37 15.90 -9.40
N VAL A 137 -26.36 15.08 -9.74
CA VAL A 137 -26.26 13.63 -9.81
C VAL A 137 -25.22 13.35 -10.90
N GLY A 138 -24.00 13.03 -10.47
CA GLY A 138 -22.93 12.63 -11.37
C GLY A 138 -23.34 11.36 -12.12
N SER A 139 -22.81 11.21 -13.33
CA SER A 139 -23.05 10.08 -14.25
C SER A 139 -22.70 8.70 -13.68
N PHE A 140 -22.17 8.62 -12.46
CA PHE A 140 -21.67 7.39 -11.83
C PHE A 140 -22.54 6.84 -10.69
N GLN A 141 -23.65 7.50 -10.32
CA GLN A 141 -24.45 7.09 -9.16
C GLN A 141 -25.14 5.72 -9.28
N HIS A 142 -25.15 5.12 -10.47
CA HIS A 142 -25.76 3.80 -10.73
C HIS A 142 -24.77 2.81 -11.37
N PHE A 143 -23.46 3.03 -11.21
CA PHE A 143 -22.46 2.08 -11.70
C PHE A 143 -22.54 0.78 -10.90
N GLY A 144 -22.74 -0.34 -11.59
CA GLY A 144 -22.91 -1.66 -10.99
C GLY A 144 -24.36 -2.04 -10.64
N ASP A 145 -25.33 -1.14 -10.81
CA ASP A 145 -26.76 -1.42 -10.64
C ASP A 145 -27.46 -1.48 -12.02
N PRO A 146 -27.77 -2.68 -12.55
CA PRO A 146 -28.36 -2.84 -13.88
C PRO A 146 -29.77 -2.26 -13.97
N VAL A 147 -30.52 -2.23 -12.86
CA VAL A 147 -31.90 -1.72 -12.82
C VAL A 147 -31.89 -0.20 -12.68
N GLY A 148 -31.07 0.33 -11.78
CA GLY A 148 -30.91 1.77 -11.57
C GLY A 148 -30.43 2.51 -12.82
N SER A 149 -29.43 1.94 -13.52
CA SER A 149 -28.89 2.52 -14.75
C SER A 149 -29.93 2.57 -15.90
N ARG A 150 -30.76 1.51 -16.04
CA ARG A 150 -31.84 1.45 -17.05
C ARG A 150 -32.92 2.50 -16.78
N LEU A 151 -33.35 2.64 -15.52
CA LEU A 151 -34.32 3.66 -15.09
C LEU A 151 -33.84 5.08 -15.36
N GLN A 152 -32.55 5.36 -15.10
CA GLN A 152 -31.97 6.67 -15.39
C GLN A 152 -31.99 6.99 -16.89
N ARG A 153 -31.62 6.03 -17.74
CA ARG A 153 -31.61 6.20 -19.20
C ARG A 153 -33.02 6.48 -19.75
N LEU A 154 -34.04 5.79 -19.23
CA LEU A 154 -35.45 6.02 -19.59
C LEU A 154 -35.92 7.41 -19.14
N LYS A 155 -35.57 7.84 -17.92
CA LYS A 155 -35.91 9.17 -17.41
C LYS A 155 -35.27 10.29 -18.23
N SER A 156 -34.00 10.13 -18.66
CA SER A 156 -33.34 11.10 -19.54
C SER A 156 -33.96 11.16 -20.93
N ALA A 157 -34.32 10.00 -21.51
CA ALA A 157 -34.97 9.93 -22.81
C ALA A 157 -36.35 10.62 -22.80
N LYS A 158 -37.14 10.40 -21.74
CA LYS A 158 -38.44 11.05 -21.55
C LYS A 158 -38.31 12.57 -21.46
N ARG A 159 -37.34 13.07 -20.66
CA ARG A 159 -37.06 14.51 -20.54
C ARG A 159 -36.59 15.14 -21.86
N ALA A 160 -35.83 14.41 -22.67
CA ALA A 160 -35.42 14.87 -23.98
C ALA A 160 -36.60 14.95 -24.96
N ALA A 161 -37.53 13.99 -24.90
CA ALA A 161 -38.75 14.02 -25.72
C ALA A 161 -39.67 15.21 -25.38
N THR A 162 -39.87 15.50 -24.08
CA THR A 162 -40.70 16.64 -23.65
C THR A 162 -40.11 18.00 -24.06
N LYS A 163 -38.80 18.10 -24.24
CA LYS A 163 -38.14 19.33 -24.73
C LYS A 163 -38.22 19.53 -26.25
N ARG A 164 -38.64 18.50 -27.01
CA ARG A 164 -38.63 18.51 -28.48
C ARG A 164 -39.99 18.76 -29.13
N THR A 165 -41.04 19.00 -28.36
CA THR A 165 -42.33 19.48 -28.88
C THR A 165 -42.33 21.01 -28.98
N PRO A 166 -42.08 21.62 -30.15
CA PRO A 166 -42.33 23.04 -30.31
C PRO A 166 -43.84 23.28 -30.22
N SER A 167 -44.25 24.20 -29.34
CA SER A 167 -45.61 24.73 -29.33
C SER A 167 -45.89 25.36 -30.70
N ARG A 168 -46.73 24.69 -31.50
CA ARG A 168 -47.20 25.21 -32.78
C ARG A 168 -48.12 26.40 -32.48
N LYS A 169 -47.67 27.62 -32.84
CA LYS A 169 -48.52 28.81 -32.90
C LYS A 169 -49.43 28.73 -34.12
#